data_AF-A0A7Z9IE63-F1
#
_entry.id   AF-A0A7Z9IE63-F1
#
_cell.length_a   1.000
_cell.length_b   1.000
_cell.length_c   1.000
_cell.angle_alpha   90.00
_cell.angle_beta   90.00
_cell.angle_gamma   90.00
#
_symmetry.space_group_name_H-M   'P 1'
#
loop_
_entity.id
_entity.type
_entity.pdbx_description
1 polymer ?
#
loop_
_entity_poly.entity_id
_entity_poly.type
_entity_poly.pdbx_seq_one_letter_code
_entity_poly.pdbx_strand_id
1 'polypeptide(L)'
;MSYLLAQGPQLENRWRRALPESDAVLLGRSTAHWQVTWDASISRQHVELKLTKSGLCVSKLAQAGNPVFHNGEQQQELLLQPGEHFVIGETTFTYTESEVIATLDHSTPAIEQTFLLDDLQHVQFDKTPQRIDLLSQLPDLISNAGDDHELFSKLVTWLMLGIPRAAGIAFVSWKVDQQIPQGVEVLYWDNRGTKSENFTPSQQLIQQTIEADVSTLHFWNQDSESEFTELQGIDWAFCIPISGPSCP
;
A
#
# COMPACT_ATOMS: atom_id res chain seq x y z
N MET A 1 -0.29 -11.47 -10.60
CA MET A 1 -1.56 -10.72 -10.40
C MET A 1 -1.32 -9.26 -10.74
N SER A 2 -2.31 -8.56 -11.27
CA SER A 2 -2.19 -7.13 -11.59
C SER A 2 -3.23 -6.33 -10.81
N TYR A 3 -2.92 -5.09 -10.45
CA TYR A 3 -3.76 -4.24 -9.64
C TYR A 3 -3.88 -2.85 -10.24
N LEU A 4 -4.98 -2.18 -9.93
CA LEU A 4 -5.11 -0.74 -10.07
C LEU A 4 -5.20 -0.11 -8.68
N LEU A 5 -4.42 0.94 -8.45
CA LEU A 5 -4.47 1.77 -7.25
C LEU A 5 -5.17 3.08 -7.60
N ALA A 6 -6.18 3.49 -6.84
CA ALA A 6 -6.78 4.81 -6.90
C ALA A 6 -6.34 5.64 -5.68
N GLN A 7 -5.90 6.88 -5.90
CA GLN A 7 -5.46 7.81 -4.87
C GLN A 7 -6.02 9.21 -5.12
N GLY A 8 -6.84 9.68 -4.20
CA GLY A 8 -7.34 11.05 -4.12
C GLY A 8 -6.55 11.92 -3.12
N PRO A 9 -7.00 13.16 -2.88
CA PRO A 9 -6.23 14.15 -2.11
C PRO A 9 -6.15 13.85 -0.61
N GLN A 10 -7.14 13.14 -0.04
CA GLN A 10 -7.15 12.73 1.37
C GLN A 10 -6.59 11.33 1.57
N LEU A 11 -6.08 11.05 2.77
CA LEU A 11 -5.49 9.74 3.12
C LEU A 11 -6.52 8.60 3.12
N GLU A 12 -7.80 8.87 3.39
CA GLU A 12 -8.85 7.85 3.24
C GLU A 12 -9.31 7.62 1.80
N ASN A 13 -9.01 8.53 0.88
CA ASN A 13 -9.52 8.52 -0.49
C ASN A 13 -8.66 7.64 -1.38
N ARG A 14 -8.60 6.35 -1.06
CA ARG A 14 -7.73 5.42 -1.76
C ARG A 14 -8.22 3.98 -1.65
N TRP A 15 -7.95 3.21 -2.68
CA TRP A 15 -8.11 1.77 -2.69
C TRP A 15 -7.15 1.16 -3.70
N ARG A 16 -6.78 -0.09 -3.49
CA ARG A 16 -6.16 -0.96 -4.48
C ARG A 16 -7.19 -2.00 -4.94
N ARG A 17 -7.18 -2.50 -6.16
CA ARG A 17 -8.09 -3.57 -6.60
C ARG A 17 -7.41 -4.48 -7.59
N ALA A 18 -7.57 -5.78 -7.40
CA ALA A 18 -7.07 -6.77 -8.35
C ALA A 18 -7.84 -6.64 -9.67
N LEU A 19 -7.10 -6.55 -10.77
CA LEU A 19 -7.67 -6.50 -12.11
C LEU A 19 -8.01 -7.92 -12.57
N PRO A 20 -9.27 -8.19 -12.97
CA PRO A 20 -9.63 -9.49 -13.53
C PRO A 20 -8.95 -9.72 -14.88
N GLU A 21 -8.48 -10.95 -15.12
CA GLU A 21 -7.71 -11.29 -16.34
C GLU A 21 -8.58 -11.42 -17.60
N SER A 22 -9.89 -11.69 -17.45
CA SER A 22 -10.77 -12.04 -18.57
C SER A 22 -11.85 -10.99 -18.86
N ASP A 23 -12.38 -10.36 -17.82
CA ASP A 23 -13.54 -9.48 -17.92
C ASP A 23 -13.15 -8.01 -17.89
N ALA A 24 -13.85 -7.20 -18.68
CA ALA A 24 -13.76 -5.75 -18.57
C ALA A 24 -14.54 -5.26 -17.35
N VAL A 25 -14.01 -4.25 -16.66
CA VAL A 25 -14.65 -3.66 -15.48
C VAL A 25 -14.93 -2.18 -15.70
N LEU A 26 -16.08 -1.72 -15.22
CA LEU A 26 -16.48 -0.32 -15.30
C LEU A 26 -16.04 0.40 -14.04
N LEU A 27 -15.24 1.45 -14.21
CA LEU A 27 -14.83 2.36 -13.13
C LEU A 27 -15.62 3.66 -13.22
N GLY A 28 -16.06 4.15 -12.07
CA GLY A 28 -16.78 5.42 -11.98
C GLY A 28 -17.39 5.63 -10.61
N ARG A 29 -17.92 6.83 -10.34
CA ARG A 29 -18.38 7.25 -9.01
C ARG A 29 -19.52 6.40 -8.41
N SER A 30 -20.25 5.63 -9.23
CA SER A 30 -21.41 4.84 -8.78
C SER A 30 -21.43 3.43 -9.37
N THR A 31 -20.26 2.88 -9.68
CA THR A 31 -20.11 1.48 -10.09
C THR A 31 -20.09 0.57 -8.86
N ALA A 32 -20.25 -0.74 -9.01
CA ALA A 32 -20.31 -1.64 -7.84
C ALA A 32 -18.93 -1.79 -7.17
N HIS A 33 -18.05 -2.57 -7.79
CA HIS A 33 -16.75 -2.91 -7.21
C HIS A 33 -15.64 -1.93 -7.56
N TRP A 34 -15.89 -0.94 -8.43
CA TRP A 34 -14.86 -0.03 -8.95
C TRP A 34 -15.22 1.45 -8.69
N GLN A 35 -15.91 1.69 -7.56
CA GLN A 35 -16.37 3.02 -7.19
C GLN A 35 -15.27 3.92 -6.67
N VAL A 36 -15.39 5.20 -7.04
CA VAL A 36 -14.58 6.31 -6.54
C VAL A 36 -15.54 7.36 -6.02
N THR A 37 -16.02 7.17 -4.79
CA THR A 37 -17.14 7.93 -4.22
C THR A 37 -16.75 9.36 -3.83
N TRP A 38 -15.46 9.63 -3.65
CA TRP A 38 -14.95 10.89 -3.15
C TRP A 38 -14.73 11.97 -4.21
N ASP A 39 -14.56 11.62 -5.48
CA ASP A 39 -14.22 12.57 -6.53
C ASP A 39 -15.46 12.92 -7.38
N ALA A 40 -15.96 14.14 -7.21
CA ALA A 40 -17.13 14.63 -7.92
C ALA A 40 -16.90 14.82 -9.43
N SER A 41 -15.65 14.93 -9.86
CA SER A 41 -15.27 15.04 -11.27
C SER A 41 -15.38 13.71 -12.01
N ILE A 42 -15.51 12.60 -11.30
CA ILE A 42 -15.68 11.29 -11.91
C ILE A 42 -17.18 11.04 -12.18
N SER A 43 -17.53 10.79 -13.45
CA SER A 43 -18.87 10.37 -13.84
C SER A 43 -19.29 9.05 -13.19
N ARG A 44 -20.61 8.80 -13.10
CA ARG A 44 -21.17 7.57 -12.47
C ARG A 44 -20.56 6.30 -13.06
N GLN A 45 -20.41 6.27 -14.38
CA GLN A 45 -19.57 5.36 -15.15
C GLN A 45 -18.64 6.25 -15.96
N HIS A 46 -17.33 6.02 -15.88
CA HIS A 46 -16.34 6.91 -16.49
C HIS A 46 -15.48 6.21 -17.52
N VAL A 47 -14.82 5.13 -17.13
CA VAL A 47 -13.92 4.36 -17.99
C VAL A 47 -14.27 2.88 -17.92
N GLU A 48 -14.02 2.18 -19.01
CA GLU A 48 -13.90 0.73 -19.05
C GLU A 48 -12.42 0.36 -18.94
N LEU A 49 -12.12 -0.61 -18.09
CA LEU A 49 -10.78 -1.14 -17.87
C LEU A 49 -10.74 -2.58 -18.36
N LYS A 50 -9.74 -2.93 -19.16
CA LYS A 50 -9.56 -4.29 -19.65
C LYS A 50 -8.09 -4.69 -19.61
N LEU A 51 -7.78 -5.70 -18.81
CA LEU A 51 -6.44 -6.27 -18.79
C LEU A 51 -6.19 -7.06 -20.09
N THR A 52 -5.06 -6.82 -20.73
CA THR A 52 -4.64 -7.49 -21.96
C THR A 52 -3.24 -8.05 -21.78
N LYS A 53 -2.77 -8.87 -22.74
CA LYS A 53 -1.39 -9.36 -22.75
C LYS A 53 -0.34 -8.26 -22.88
N SER A 54 -0.74 -7.07 -23.32
CA SER A 54 0.14 -5.91 -23.55
C SER A 54 0.03 -4.82 -22.48
N GLY A 55 -0.75 -5.06 -21.41
CA GLY A 55 -0.99 -4.07 -20.35
C GLY A 55 -2.46 -3.77 -20.12
N LEU A 56 -2.75 -2.72 -19.37
CA LEU A 56 -4.11 -2.31 -19.01
C LEU A 56 -4.67 -1.33 -20.04
N CYS A 57 -5.70 -1.74 -20.78
CA CYS A 57 -6.45 -0.84 -21.65
C CYS A 57 -7.46 -0.05 -20.82
N VAL A 58 -7.47 1.27 -20.99
CA VAL A 58 -8.42 2.19 -20.35
C VAL A 58 -9.13 2.97 -21.45
N SER A 59 -10.44 2.81 -21.54
CA SER A 59 -11.29 3.46 -22.54
C SER A 59 -12.31 4.37 -21.87
N LYS A 60 -12.24 5.67 -22.16
CA LYS A 60 -13.24 6.63 -21.68
C LYS A 60 -14.59 6.36 -22.36
N LEU A 61 -15.63 6.28 -21.55
CA LEU A 61 -16.99 6.07 -22.04
C LEU A 61 -17.55 7.36 -22.66
N ALA A 62 -18.36 7.24 -23.71
CA ALA A 62 -18.93 8.39 -24.41
C ALA A 62 -19.82 9.28 -23.51
N GLN A 63 -20.46 8.69 -22.50
CA GLN A 63 -21.27 9.40 -21.51
C GLN A 63 -20.46 10.09 -20.41
N ALA A 64 -19.14 9.86 -20.34
CA ALA A 64 -18.29 10.45 -19.31
C ALA A 64 -17.97 11.91 -19.67
N GLY A 65 -18.26 12.82 -18.73
CA GLY A 65 -18.12 14.26 -18.96
C GLY A 65 -16.66 14.69 -19.01
N ASN A 66 -15.97 14.58 -17.87
CA ASN A 66 -14.60 15.05 -17.73
C ASN A 66 -13.60 14.19 -18.51
N PRO A 67 -12.48 14.77 -18.97
CA PRO A 67 -11.43 14.03 -19.68
C PRO A 67 -10.65 13.10 -18.75
N VAL A 68 -10.06 12.07 -19.36
CA VAL A 68 -9.02 11.23 -18.75
C VAL A 68 -7.67 11.79 -19.21
N PHE A 69 -6.74 11.99 -18.27
CA PHE A 69 -5.41 12.50 -18.57
C PHE A 69 -4.34 11.43 -18.40
N HIS A 70 -3.37 11.40 -19.31
CA HIS A 70 -2.12 10.63 -19.19
C HIS A 70 -0.96 11.53 -19.60
N ASN A 71 0.05 11.67 -18.74
CA ASN A 71 1.19 12.57 -18.96
C ASN A 71 0.80 14.02 -19.31
N GLY A 72 -0.31 14.51 -18.73
CA GLY A 72 -0.84 15.86 -18.96
C GLY A 72 -1.68 16.04 -20.22
N GLU A 73 -1.82 15.00 -21.05
CA GLU A 73 -2.62 15.04 -22.27
C GLU A 73 -3.96 14.33 -22.11
N GLN A 74 -5.00 14.86 -22.75
CA GLN A 74 -6.34 14.24 -22.75
C GLN A 74 -6.35 13.03 -23.69
N GLN A 75 -6.78 11.88 -23.17
CA GLN A 75 -6.83 10.63 -23.92
C GLN A 75 -8.25 10.05 -23.87
N GLN A 76 -8.69 9.45 -24.99
CA GLN A 76 -9.94 8.69 -25.07
C GLN A 76 -9.70 7.20 -24.84
N GLU A 77 -8.58 6.70 -25.34
CA GLU A 77 -8.11 5.34 -25.13
C GLU A 77 -6.62 5.40 -24.81
N LEU A 78 -6.19 4.61 -23.84
CA LEU A 78 -4.79 4.52 -23.45
C LEU A 78 -4.47 3.09 -23.01
N LEU A 79 -3.23 2.67 -23.29
CA LEU A 79 -2.70 1.37 -22.85
C LEU A 79 -1.60 1.65 -21.83
N LEU A 80 -1.86 1.33 -20.56
CA LEU A 80 -0.88 1.49 -19.49
C LEU A 80 0.04 0.28 -19.37
N GLN A 81 1.33 0.56 -19.22
CA GLN A 81 2.34 -0.35 -18.70
C GLN A 81 2.41 -0.30 -17.17
N PRO A 82 2.93 -1.34 -16.50
CA PRO A 82 3.09 -1.32 -15.05
C PRO A 82 3.92 -0.11 -14.58
N GLY A 83 3.45 0.56 -13.52
CA GLY A 83 4.02 1.80 -12.99
C GLY A 83 3.46 3.08 -13.63
N GLU A 84 2.78 2.98 -14.77
CA GLU A 84 2.11 4.12 -15.40
C GLU A 84 0.75 4.42 -14.73
N HIS A 85 0.28 5.65 -14.92
CA HIS A 85 -0.92 6.14 -14.27
C HIS A 85 -1.76 7.02 -15.19
N PHE A 86 -3.06 7.11 -14.94
CA PHE A 86 -3.93 8.12 -15.53
C PHE A 86 -4.62 8.92 -14.43
N VAL A 87 -5.13 10.11 -14.76
CA VAL A 87 -5.80 11.01 -13.81
C VAL A 87 -7.19 11.35 -14.31
N ILE A 88 -8.16 11.35 -13.39
CA ILE A 88 -9.50 11.90 -13.62
C ILE A 88 -9.81 12.80 -12.44
N GLY A 89 -10.03 14.09 -12.69
CA GLY A 89 -10.25 15.05 -11.61
C GLY A 89 -9.03 15.19 -10.71
N GLU A 90 -9.21 14.87 -9.43
CA GLU A 90 -8.17 14.89 -8.39
C GLU A 90 -7.69 13.47 -8.02
N THR A 91 -8.20 12.45 -8.70
CA THR A 91 -7.85 11.05 -8.42
C THR A 91 -6.86 10.52 -9.46
N THR A 92 -5.73 10.03 -8.96
CA THR A 92 -4.71 9.32 -9.74
C THR A 92 -4.97 7.82 -9.69
N PHE A 93 -4.86 7.16 -10.84
CA PHE A 93 -5.03 5.73 -11.00
C PHE A 93 -3.74 5.11 -11.54
N THR A 94 -3.07 4.28 -10.74
CA THR A 94 -1.78 3.67 -11.09
C THR A 94 -1.96 2.19 -11.37
N TYR A 95 -1.53 1.74 -12.56
CA TYR A 95 -1.50 0.33 -12.91
C TYR A 95 -0.21 -0.30 -12.36
N THR A 96 -0.32 -1.42 -11.66
CA THR A 96 0.84 -2.11 -11.09
C THR A 96 0.70 -3.62 -11.26
N GLU A 97 1.82 -4.29 -11.54
CA GLU A 97 1.90 -5.75 -11.53
C GLU A 97 2.49 -6.21 -10.20
N SER A 98 2.00 -7.34 -9.70
CA SER A 98 2.40 -7.96 -8.43
C SER A 98 3.83 -8.49 -8.42
N GLU A 99 4.72 -7.99 -9.26
CA GLU A 99 6.17 -8.10 -9.09
C GLU A 99 6.66 -7.25 -7.89
N VAL A 100 5.87 -7.15 -6.82
CA VAL A 100 6.38 -6.73 -5.50
C VAL A 100 7.33 -7.81 -4.93
N ILE A 101 7.51 -8.93 -5.61
CA ILE A 101 8.62 -9.87 -5.35
C ILE A 101 9.95 -9.29 -5.87
N ALA A 102 9.97 -8.38 -6.85
CA ALA A 102 11.18 -8.07 -7.61
C ALA A 102 12.06 -6.93 -7.07
N THR A 103 11.61 -6.17 -6.06
CA THR A 103 12.49 -5.19 -5.40
C THR A 103 12.27 -5.16 -3.90
N LEU A 104 12.12 -6.31 -3.25
CA LEU A 104 12.34 -6.36 -1.82
C LEU A 104 13.80 -5.90 -1.59
N ASP A 105 13.96 -4.63 -1.20
CA ASP A 105 15.25 -3.95 -1.31
C ASP A 105 16.32 -4.69 -0.49
N HIS A 106 17.51 -4.83 -1.08
CA HIS A 106 18.67 -5.52 -0.51
C HIS A 106 19.58 -4.57 0.27
N SER A 107 19.10 -3.37 0.60
CA SER A 107 19.85 -2.41 1.41
C SER A 107 20.11 -3.01 2.80
N THR A 108 21.37 -3.41 3.05
CA THR A 108 21.81 -3.91 4.35
C THR A 108 21.66 -2.81 5.40
N PRO A 109 20.95 -3.05 6.52
CA PRO A 109 20.79 -2.06 7.56
C PRO A 109 22.14 -1.68 8.17
N ALA A 110 22.30 -0.42 8.54
CA ALA A 110 23.48 0.04 9.26
C ALA A 110 23.44 -0.43 10.73
N ILE A 111 22.23 -0.47 11.31
CA ILE A 111 21.97 -0.94 12.66
C ILE A 111 20.68 -1.76 12.64
N GLU A 112 20.73 -2.95 13.23
CA GLU A 112 19.59 -3.84 13.44
C GLU A 112 19.30 -3.94 14.94
N GLN A 113 18.03 -3.81 15.31
CA GLN A 113 17.58 -4.02 16.67
C GLN A 113 16.33 -4.90 16.70
N THR A 114 16.35 -5.90 17.56
CA THR A 114 15.26 -6.86 17.72
C THR A 114 14.62 -6.68 19.09
N PHE A 115 13.30 -6.72 19.12
CA PHE A 115 12.48 -6.57 20.33
C PHE A 115 11.58 -7.79 20.50
N LEU A 116 11.54 -8.32 21.73
CA LEU A 116 10.50 -9.27 22.12
C LEU A 116 9.21 -8.51 22.42
N LEU A 117 8.08 -9.19 22.31
CA LEU A 117 6.78 -8.61 22.67
C LEU A 117 6.78 -8.11 24.13
N ASP A 118 7.42 -8.84 25.04
CA ASP A 118 7.54 -8.46 26.45
C ASP A 118 8.38 -7.18 26.62
N ASP A 119 9.43 -6.98 25.81
CA ASP A 119 10.23 -5.76 25.83
C ASP A 119 9.39 -4.54 25.43
N LEU A 120 8.52 -4.71 24.42
CA LEU A 120 7.61 -3.67 23.94
C LEU A 120 6.53 -3.30 24.97
N GLN A 121 6.06 -4.26 25.77
CA GLN A 121 5.07 -3.99 26.84
C GLN A 121 5.62 -3.08 27.94
N HIS A 122 6.94 -3.07 28.14
CA HIS A 122 7.61 -2.24 29.13
C HIS A 122 7.90 -0.82 28.63
N VAL A 123 7.74 -0.54 27.34
CA VAL A 123 7.89 0.80 26.78
C VAL A 123 6.73 1.67 27.25
N GLN A 124 7.05 2.80 27.90
CA GLN A 124 6.02 3.76 28.26
C GLN A 124 5.42 4.37 27.00
N PHE A 125 4.13 4.12 26.79
CA PHE A 125 3.38 4.86 25.78
C PHE A 125 3.26 6.31 26.26
N ASP A 126 3.98 7.22 25.60
CA ASP A 126 3.64 8.65 25.68
C ASP A 126 2.21 8.79 25.15
N LYS A 127 1.28 8.90 26.09
CA LYS A 127 -0.16 8.96 25.83
C LYS A 127 -0.45 10.25 25.07
N THR A 128 -0.52 10.16 23.75
CA THR A 128 -1.31 11.12 22.99
C THR A 128 -2.74 10.58 23.01
N PRO A 129 -3.75 11.24 23.61
CA PRO A 129 -5.14 10.79 23.63
C PRO A 129 -5.65 10.28 22.28
N GLN A 130 -5.17 10.90 21.20
CA GLN A 130 -5.36 10.50 19.80
C GLN A 130 -5.10 9.01 19.51
N ARG A 131 -4.09 8.38 20.13
CA ARG A 131 -3.80 6.96 19.92
C ARG A 131 -4.84 6.04 20.56
N ILE A 132 -5.37 6.43 21.73
CA ILE A 132 -6.46 5.68 22.38
C ILE A 132 -7.74 5.83 21.54
N ASP A 133 -8.01 7.02 21.03
CA ASP A 133 -9.15 7.28 20.14
C ASP A 133 -9.03 6.54 18.81
N LEU A 134 -7.81 6.32 18.30
CA LEU A 134 -7.59 5.46 17.14
C LEU A 134 -7.83 3.99 17.48
N LEU A 135 -7.28 3.49 18.59
CA LEU A 135 -7.45 2.10 19.03
C LEU A 135 -8.92 1.72 19.27
N SER A 136 -9.75 2.67 19.71
CA SER A 136 -11.19 2.42 19.90
C SER A 136 -11.95 2.20 18.59
N GLN A 137 -11.41 2.61 17.44
CA GLN A 137 -12.04 2.45 16.12
C GLN A 137 -11.74 1.09 15.47
N LEU A 138 -10.73 0.35 15.96
CA LEU A 138 -10.32 -0.95 15.39
C LEU A 138 -11.46 -1.98 15.32
N PRO A 139 -12.25 -2.21 16.39
CA PRO A 139 -13.33 -3.19 16.35
C PRO A 139 -14.38 -2.91 15.27
N ASP A 140 -14.75 -1.63 15.11
CA ASP A 140 -15.72 -1.19 14.11
C ASP A 140 -15.14 -1.32 12.69
N LEU A 141 -13.86 -0.97 12.52
CA LEU A 141 -13.15 -1.11 11.25
C LEU A 141 -13.14 -2.58 10.78
N ILE A 142 -12.78 -3.49 11.68
CA ILE A 142 -12.72 -4.94 11.41
C ILE A 142 -14.12 -5.49 11.09
N SER A 143 -15.13 -5.10 11.88
CA SER A 143 -16.50 -5.63 11.72
C SER A 143 -17.22 -5.15 10.46
N ASN A 144 -16.83 -3.98 9.92
CA ASN A 144 -17.47 -3.35 8.76
C ASN A 144 -16.67 -3.50 7.45
N ALA A 145 -15.63 -4.34 7.42
CA ALA A 145 -14.96 -4.68 6.16
C ALA A 145 -15.77 -5.77 5.42
N GLY A 146 -16.07 -5.55 4.14
CA GLY A 146 -16.83 -6.51 3.32
C GLY A 146 -15.98 -7.68 2.80
N ASP A 147 -14.67 -7.49 2.68
CA ASP A 147 -13.69 -8.49 2.29
C ASP A 147 -12.29 -8.18 2.87
N ASP A 148 -11.35 -9.12 2.74
CA ASP A 148 -9.97 -8.99 3.25
C ASP A 148 -9.25 -7.80 2.63
N HIS A 149 -9.54 -7.49 1.36
CA HIS A 149 -8.90 -6.38 0.67
C HIS A 149 -9.35 -5.04 1.27
N GLU A 150 -10.64 -4.85 1.50
CA GLU A 150 -11.19 -3.68 2.18
C GLU A 150 -10.66 -3.58 3.62
N LEU A 151 -10.54 -4.72 4.32
CA LEU A 151 -9.96 -4.79 5.66
C LEU A 151 -8.52 -4.27 5.66
N PHE A 152 -7.64 -4.81 4.81
CA PHE A 152 -6.23 -4.39 4.76
C PHE A 152 -6.08 -2.94 4.35
N SER A 153 -6.90 -2.46 3.39
CA SER A 153 -6.93 -1.05 3.00
C SER A 153 -7.25 -0.15 4.19
N LYS A 154 -8.32 -0.45 4.93
CA LYS A 154 -8.71 0.34 6.10
C LYS A 154 -7.66 0.26 7.22
N LEU A 155 -7.09 -0.92 7.47
CA LEU A 155 -6.04 -1.11 8.48
C LEU A 155 -4.77 -0.34 8.15
N VAL A 156 -4.33 -0.29 6.89
CA VAL A 156 -3.17 0.51 6.50
C VAL A 156 -3.43 1.99 6.70
N THR A 157 -4.60 2.50 6.30
CA THR A 157 -4.97 3.91 6.58
C THR A 157 -4.98 4.18 8.09
N TRP A 158 -5.54 3.27 8.88
CA TRP A 158 -5.57 3.37 10.34
C TRP A 158 -4.17 3.38 10.97
N LEU A 159 -3.27 2.50 10.53
CA LEU A 159 -1.88 2.46 10.98
C LEU A 159 -1.11 3.73 10.57
N MET A 160 -1.35 4.23 9.34
CA MET A 160 -0.76 5.48 8.87
C MET A 160 -1.16 6.66 9.76
N LEU A 161 -2.41 6.72 10.23
CA LEU A 161 -2.86 7.74 11.18
C LEU A 161 -2.16 7.58 12.55
N GLY A 162 -1.99 6.34 13.02
CA GLY A 162 -1.31 6.02 14.28
C GLY A 162 0.22 6.23 14.27
N ILE A 163 0.83 6.19 13.09
CA ILE A 163 2.28 6.30 12.87
C ILE A 163 2.57 7.47 11.90
N PRO A 164 2.51 8.73 12.38
CA PRO A 164 2.64 9.91 11.52
C PRO A 164 3.95 10.04 10.75
N ARG A 165 5.00 9.31 11.12
CA ARG A 165 6.32 9.34 10.47
C ARG A 165 6.54 8.19 9.50
N ALA A 166 5.63 7.22 9.41
CA ALA A 166 5.76 6.13 8.45
C ALA A 166 5.60 6.67 7.02
N ALA A 167 6.61 6.43 6.19
CA ALA A 167 6.54 6.74 4.76
C ALA A 167 5.70 5.72 4.00
N GLY A 168 5.71 4.45 4.44
CA GLY A 168 5.00 3.32 3.83
C GLY A 168 4.66 2.24 4.85
N ILE A 169 3.60 1.47 4.58
CA ILE A 169 3.17 0.31 5.38
C ILE A 169 2.74 -0.79 4.42
N ALA A 170 3.13 -2.04 4.71
CA ALA A 170 2.65 -3.24 4.01
C ALA A 170 2.12 -4.28 4.99
N PHE A 171 1.12 -5.03 4.53
CA PHE A 171 0.77 -6.34 5.04
C PHE A 171 1.34 -7.41 4.10
N VAL A 172 2.06 -8.35 4.69
CA VAL A 172 2.66 -9.51 4.01
C VAL A 172 2.15 -10.79 4.67
N SER A 173 1.82 -11.78 3.85
CA SER A 173 1.63 -13.16 4.29
C SER A 173 2.87 -13.97 3.94
N TRP A 174 3.11 -15.04 4.68
CA TRP A 174 4.11 -16.02 4.31
C TRP A 174 3.56 -17.43 4.49
N LYS A 175 3.97 -18.34 3.60
CA LYS A 175 3.63 -19.76 3.71
C LYS A 175 4.71 -20.48 4.51
N VAL A 176 4.32 -21.06 5.65
CA VAL A 176 5.21 -21.80 6.57
C VAL A 176 5.98 -22.92 5.86
N ASP A 177 5.38 -23.55 4.85
CA ASP A 177 5.97 -24.68 4.11
C ASP A 177 6.95 -24.25 2.99
N GLN A 178 7.17 -22.96 2.78
CA GLN A 178 8.01 -22.46 1.69
C GLN A 178 9.20 -21.65 2.23
N GLN A 179 10.38 -21.87 1.62
CA GLN A 179 11.56 -21.06 1.93
C GLN A 179 11.37 -19.62 1.43
N ILE A 180 11.76 -18.66 2.26
CA ILE A 180 11.81 -17.24 1.89
C ILE A 180 12.88 -17.05 0.79
N PRO A 181 12.62 -16.28 -0.29
CA PRO A 181 11.46 -15.40 -0.51
C PRO A 181 10.26 -16.00 -1.25
N GLN A 182 10.34 -17.25 -1.73
CA GLN A 182 9.31 -17.83 -2.61
C GLN A 182 7.94 -18.01 -1.95
N GLY A 183 7.88 -17.96 -0.62
CA GLY A 183 6.66 -18.04 0.18
C GLY A 183 6.05 -16.73 0.64
N VAL A 184 6.64 -15.56 0.32
CA VAL A 184 6.16 -14.25 0.80
C VAL A 184 5.25 -13.59 -0.24
N GLU A 185 4.06 -13.18 0.17
CA GLU A 185 3.08 -12.48 -0.66
C GLU A 185 2.66 -11.15 -0.02
N VAL A 186 2.74 -10.06 -0.77
CA VAL A 186 2.30 -8.73 -0.30
C VAL A 186 0.79 -8.60 -0.49
N LEU A 187 0.05 -8.72 0.60
CA LEU A 187 -1.42 -8.64 0.62
C LEU A 187 -1.92 -7.23 0.30
N TYR A 188 -1.30 -6.22 0.91
CA TYR A 188 -1.65 -4.82 0.70
C TYR A 188 -0.48 -3.91 1.10
N TRP A 189 -0.38 -2.74 0.49
CA TRP A 189 0.54 -1.70 0.93
C TRP A 189 0.02 -0.31 0.57
N ASP A 190 0.48 0.70 1.31
CA ASP A 190 0.28 2.10 0.96
C ASP A 190 1.48 2.96 1.39
N ASN A 191 1.64 4.13 0.76
CA ASN A 191 2.70 5.07 1.08
C ASN A 191 2.22 6.54 1.01
N ARG A 192 3.01 7.44 1.60
CA ARG A 192 2.77 8.89 1.63
C ARG A 192 3.49 9.67 0.51
N GLY A 193 4.18 8.98 -0.38
CA GLY A 193 4.99 9.60 -1.45
C GLY A 193 4.16 10.20 -2.58
N THR A 194 4.70 11.23 -3.24
CA THR A 194 4.07 11.93 -4.38
C THR A 194 4.52 11.43 -5.75
N LYS A 195 5.39 10.42 -5.82
CA LYS A 195 5.93 9.89 -7.08
C LYS A 195 5.95 8.37 -7.09
N SER A 196 5.90 7.86 -8.31
CA SER A 196 6.03 6.51 -8.86
C SER A 196 7.18 5.62 -8.33
N GLU A 197 7.73 5.89 -7.16
CA GLU A 197 8.57 4.93 -6.45
C GLU A 197 7.64 3.90 -5.81
N ASN A 198 7.64 2.71 -6.38
CA ASN A 198 6.93 1.57 -5.82
C ASN A 198 7.46 1.34 -4.40
N PHE A 199 6.63 1.60 -3.39
CA PHE A 199 7.00 1.22 -2.03
C PHE A 199 7.18 -0.29 -2.01
N THR A 200 8.40 -0.71 -1.64
CA THR A 200 8.71 -2.13 -1.57
C THR A 200 9.22 -2.48 -0.17
N PRO A 201 8.54 -3.38 0.54
CA PRO A 201 9.00 -3.84 1.86
C PRO A 201 10.40 -4.47 1.79
N SER A 202 11.19 -4.36 2.87
CA SER A 202 12.54 -4.95 2.90
C SER A 202 12.47 -6.48 3.03
N GLN A 203 13.14 -7.21 2.12
CA GLN A 203 13.19 -8.69 2.16
C GLN A 203 13.84 -9.16 3.44
N GLN A 204 14.98 -8.55 3.74
CA GLN A 204 15.84 -8.96 4.84
C GLN A 204 15.11 -8.77 6.15
N LEU A 205 14.42 -7.63 6.31
CA LEU A 205 13.62 -7.35 7.50
C LEU A 205 12.51 -8.39 7.68
N ILE A 206 11.75 -8.68 6.61
CA ILE A 206 10.69 -9.71 6.65
C ILE A 206 11.27 -11.08 6.99
N GLN A 207 12.38 -11.46 6.35
CA GLN A 207 13.03 -12.74 6.57
C GLN A 207 13.48 -12.90 8.02
N GLN A 208 14.18 -11.90 8.57
CA GLN A 208 14.67 -11.93 9.95
C GLN A 208 13.51 -11.99 10.95
N THR A 209 12.47 -11.19 10.76
CA THR A 209 11.28 -11.19 11.62
C THR A 209 10.58 -12.55 11.62
N ILE A 210 10.45 -13.21 10.45
CA ILE A 210 9.83 -14.54 10.36
C ILE A 210 10.74 -15.63 10.96
N GLU A 211 12.04 -15.62 10.63
CA GLU A 211 12.99 -16.64 11.12
C GLU A 211 13.16 -16.59 12.64
N ALA A 212 13.16 -15.40 13.22
CA ALA A 212 13.36 -15.21 14.65
C ALA A 212 12.04 -15.12 15.45
N ASP A 213 10.88 -14.99 14.78
CA ASP A 213 9.54 -14.81 15.38
C ASP A 213 9.49 -13.67 16.42
N VAL A 214 10.11 -12.55 16.07
CA VAL A 214 10.32 -11.37 16.92
C VAL A 214 10.15 -10.09 16.12
N SER A 215 9.79 -9.00 16.79
CA SER A 215 9.65 -7.71 16.12
C SER A 215 11.04 -7.14 15.83
N THR A 216 11.34 -6.90 14.56
CA THR A 216 12.66 -6.41 14.12
C THR A 216 12.54 -4.97 13.64
N LEU A 217 13.53 -4.14 13.98
CA LEU A 217 13.65 -2.74 13.58
C LEU A 217 15.02 -2.54 12.92
N HIS A 218 15.01 -2.04 11.70
CA HIS A 218 16.20 -1.65 10.95
C HIS A 218 16.33 -0.14 10.93
N PHE A 219 17.57 0.33 11.07
CA PHE A 219 17.97 1.70 10.81
C PHE A 219 19.05 1.72 9.71
N TRP A 220 18.90 2.64 8.77
CA TRP A 220 19.90 2.94 7.76
C TRP A 220 20.45 4.34 8.01
N ASN A 221 21.78 4.47 8.03
CA ASN A 221 22.42 5.78 8.02
C ASN A 221 22.55 6.24 6.56
N GLN A 222 21.99 7.40 6.22
CA GLN A 222 22.23 8.02 4.91
C GLN A 222 23.62 8.70 4.84
N ASP A 223 24.28 8.94 5.98
CA ASP A 223 25.56 9.63 6.03
C ASP A 223 26.75 8.68 6.19
N SER A 224 27.54 8.56 5.13
CA SER A 224 28.87 7.93 5.20
C SER A 224 29.95 8.86 5.79
N GLU A 225 29.68 10.16 5.94
CA GLU A 225 30.65 11.12 6.50
C GLU A 225 29.92 12.27 7.21
N SER A 226 29.78 12.19 8.53
CA SER A 226 29.73 13.37 9.42
C SER A 226 29.86 12.94 10.87
N GLU A 227 31.06 13.14 11.46
CA GLU A 227 31.24 13.20 12.91
C GLU A 227 30.53 14.46 13.41
N PHE A 228 29.26 14.39 13.84
CA PHE A 228 28.64 15.21 14.90
C PHE A 228 27.17 14.78 15.07
N THR A 229 26.71 14.72 16.33
CA THR A 229 25.37 14.32 16.76
C THR A 229 24.25 15.25 16.27
N GLU A 230 23.83 15.08 15.02
CA GLU A 230 22.49 15.47 14.56
C GLU A 230 21.84 14.28 13.84
N LEU A 231 20.76 13.76 14.43
CA LEU A 231 19.92 12.68 13.89
C LEU A 231 19.07 13.19 12.70
N GLN A 232 19.70 13.72 11.66
CA GLN A 232 19.06 14.00 10.37
C GLN A 232 19.58 12.95 9.38
N GLY A 233 18.67 12.24 8.69
CA GLY A 233 19.05 11.24 7.68
C GLY A 233 19.08 9.77 8.13
N ILE A 234 18.40 9.40 9.23
CA ILE A 234 18.19 7.98 9.54
C ILE A 234 16.85 7.51 8.97
N ASP A 235 16.92 6.64 7.97
CA ASP A 235 15.75 5.88 7.52
C ASP A 235 15.53 4.71 8.47
N TRP A 236 14.28 4.36 8.72
CA TRP A 236 13.92 3.26 9.60
C TRP A 236 12.77 2.45 9.00
N ALA A 237 12.74 1.17 9.34
CA ALA A 237 11.60 0.29 9.05
C ALA A 237 11.53 -0.78 10.13
N PHE A 238 10.33 -1.16 10.54
CA PHE A 238 10.15 -2.30 11.42
C PHE A 238 9.15 -3.29 10.83
N CYS A 239 9.28 -4.55 11.23
CA CYS A 239 8.36 -5.62 10.92
C CYS A 239 7.98 -6.33 12.22
N ILE A 240 6.69 -6.66 12.33
CA ILE A 240 6.11 -7.32 13.49
C ILE A 240 5.48 -8.61 12.99
N PRO A 241 5.89 -9.79 13.48
CA PRO A 241 5.28 -11.04 13.09
C PRO A 241 3.91 -11.15 13.76
N ILE A 242 2.90 -11.55 13.00
CA ILE A 242 1.57 -11.84 13.51
C ILE A 242 1.26 -13.28 13.15
N SER A 243 1.25 -14.13 14.16
CA SER A 243 0.94 -15.56 14.05
C SER A 243 -0.41 -15.84 14.71
N GLY A 244 -1.32 -16.51 14.00
CA GLY A 244 -2.61 -16.86 14.55
C GLY A 244 -3.45 -17.74 13.61
N PRO A 245 -4.45 -18.45 14.14
CA PRO A 245 -5.30 -19.33 13.34
C PRO A 245 -6.17 -18.58 12.31
N SER A 246 -6.30 -17.26 12.47
CA SER A 246 -7.06 -16.38 11.58
C SER A 246 -6.17 -15.62 10.59
N CYS A 247 -4.87 -15.89 10.56
CA CYS A 247 -3.94 -15.28 9.61
C CYS A 247 -3.95 -16.09 8.29
N PRO A 248 -3.95 -15.43 7.13
CA PRO A 248 -3.90 -16.07 5.82
C PRO A 248 -2.55 -16.71 5.51
#